data_AF-A0A2N7N149-F1
#
_entry.id   AF-A0A2N7N149-F1
#
_cell.length_a   1.000
_cell.length_b   1.000
_cell.length_c   1.000
_cell.angle_alpha   90.00
_cell.angle_beta   90.00
_cell.angle_gamma   90.00
#
_symmetry.space_group_name_H-M   'P 1'
#
loop_
_entity.id
_entity.type
_entity.pdbx_description
1 polymer ?
#
loop_
_entity_poly.entity_id
_entity_poly.type
_entity_poly.pdbx_seq_one_letter_code
_entity_poly.pdbx_strand_id
1 'polypeptide(L)'
;MKNVLGFVTLLAASFVHAEDAISFPTEQAAGGNDAIVFPTVQNPIVLVGGYEVENGVLRSRTYDCGINISDLNLSAQLVWEGATPKVMIVGDDLIMCRSLANSPFELDISAVLNQLPNHDLYRLEIANHVNFHR
;
A
#
# COMPACT_ATOMS: atom_id res chain seq x y z
N MET A 1 26.22 -52.59 29.86
CA MET A 1 26.61 -53.03 28.50
C MET A 1 25.51 -52.56 27.55
N LYS A 2 25.87 -51.77 26.54
CA LYS A 2 24.95 -51.14 25.58
C LYS A 2 24.69 -52.10 24.42
N ASN A 3 23.43 -52.43 24.14
CA ASN A 3 23.05 -53.10 22.91
C ASN A 3 22.41 -52.06 21.98
N VAL A 4 23.15 -51.69 20.95
CA VAL A 4 22.67 -50.91 19.81
C VAL A 4 22.11 -51.92 18.81
N LEU A 5 20.80 -51.88 18.56
CA LEU A 5 20.18 -52.48 17.38
C LEU A 5 19.76 -51.35 16.46
N GLY A 6 20.48 -51.20 15.35
CA GLY A 6 19.93 -50.58 14.15
C GLY A 6 19.42 -51.67 13.21
N PHE A 7 18.33 -51.42 12.50
CA PHE A 7 18.20 -51.86 11.11
C PHE A 7 17.07 -51.12 10.36
N VAL A 8 17.50 -50.52 9.25
CA VAL A 8 16.88 -50.06 7.99
C VAL A 8 15.46 -50.55 7.65
N THR A 9 14.63 -49.66 7.07
CA THR A 9 13.69 -49.86 5.92
C THR A 9 12.75 -48.64 5.84
N LEU A 10 12.26 -48.09 4.72
CA LEU A 10 12.50 -48.17 3.28
C LEU A 10 11.80 -46.92 2.71
N LEU A 11 12.45 -46.07 1.91
CA LEU A 11 11.77 -44.93 1.26
C LEU A 11 10.78 -45.46 0.21
N ALA A 12 9.49 -45.23 0.40
CA ALA A 12 8.51 -45.36 -0.68
C ALA A 12 8.48 -44.04 -1.47
N ALA A 13 9.24 -43.97 -2.56
CA ALA A 13 9.05 -42.94 -3.57
C ALA A 13 7.85 -43.37 -4.44
N SER A 14 6.71 -42.72 -4.24
CA SER A 14 5.57 -42.83 -5.16
C SER A 14 5.86 -41.98 -6.40
N PHE A 15 6.20 -42.63 -7.52
CA PHE A 15 6.21 -41.99 -8.83
C PHE A 15 4.75 -41.78 -9.27
N VAL A 16 4.30 -40.53 -9.31
CA VAL A 16 3.07 -40.15 -10.03
C VAL A 16 3.47 -39.85 -11.46
N HIS A 17 3.12 -40.75 -12.38
CA HIS A 17 3.14 -40.45 -13.82
C HIS A 17 1.91 -39.59 -14.14
N ALA A 18 2.14 -38.35 -14.53
CA ALA A 18 1.14 -37.49 -15.16
C ALA A 18 1.41 -37.48 -16.67
N GLU A 19 0.80 -38.41 -17.40
CA GLU A 19 0.63 -38.29 -18.85
C GLU A 19 -0.70 -37.57 -19.12
N ASP A 20 -0.79 -36.32 -18.72
CA ASP A 20 -1.83 -35.42 -19.21
C ASP A 20 -1.23 -34.54 -20.29
N ALA A 21 -1.67 -34.75 -21.52
CA ALA A 21 -1.37 -33.88 -22.64
C ALA A 21 -1.87 -32.47 -22.32
N ILE A 22 -0.94 -31.53 -22.13
CA ILE A 22 -1.24 -30.12 -21.90
C ILE A 22 -1.83 -29.56 -23.20
N SER A 23 -3.16 -29.46 -23.28
CA SER A 23 -3.83 -28.69 -24.32
C SER A 23 -3.99 -27.25 -23.85
N PHE A 24 -3.30 -26.31 -24.50
CA PHE A 24 -3.54 -24.90 -24.29
C PHE A 24 -4.85 -24.49 -25.00
N PRO A 25 -5.81 -23.85 -24.31
CA PRO A 25 -6.90 -23.22 -25.02
C PRO A 25 -6.32 -22.10 -25.89
N THR A 26 -6.65 -22.11 -27.18
CA THR A 26 -6.35 -21.00 -28.08
C THR A 26 -7.19 -19.81 -27.63
N GLU A 27 -6.59 -18.89 -26.87
CA GLU A 27 -7.19 -17.57 -26.67
C GLU A 27 -7.22 -16.85 -28.01
N GLN A 28 -8.44 -16.63 -28.51
CA GLN A 28 -8.67 -15.66 -29.57
C GLN A 28 -8.21 -14.32 -29.01
N ALA A 29 -7.24 -13.70 -29.67
CA ALA A 29 -6.81 -12.34 -29.38
C ALA A 29 -7.98 -11.39 -29.63
N ALA A 30 -8.81 -11.18 -28.61
CA ALA A 30 -9.73 -10.07 -28.55
C ALA A 30 -8.86 -8.81 -28.40
N GLY A 31 -8.57 -8.18 -29.53
CA GLY A 31 -7.98 -6.85 -29.58
C GLY A 31 -8.95 -5.84 -28.99
N GLY A 32 -9.02 -5.80 -27.65
CA GLY A 32 -9.57 -4.68 -26.92
C GLY A 32 -8.57 -3.55 -26.99
N ASN A 33 -8.93 -2.44 -27.64
CA ASN A 33 -8.24 -1.16 -27.51
C ASN A 33 -8.46 -0.56 -26.11
N ASP A 34 -8.24 -1.35 -25.06
CA ASP A 34 -8.16 -0.80 -23.73
C ASP A 34 -6.85 -0.02 -23.66
N ALA A 35 -6.98 1.28 -23.39
CA ALA A 35 -5.83 2.13 -23.18
C ALA A 35 -4.96 1.47 -22.09
N ILE A 36 -3.70 1.20 -22.41
CA ILE A 36 -2.73 0.70 -21.43
C ILE A 36 -2.53 1.83 -20.42
N VAL A 37 -3.26 1.76 -19.30
CA VAL A 37 -3.06 2.65 -18.17
C VAL A 37 -1.89 2.07 -17.38
N PHE A 38 -0.72 2.70 -17.52
CA PHE A 38 0.40 2.41 -16.63
C PHE A 38 -0.01 2.81 -15.21
N PRO A 39 0.25 1.97 -14.18
CA PRO A 39 -0.02 2.35 -12.81
C PRO A 39 0.77 3.62 -12.48
N THR A 40 0.08 4.71 -12.14
CA THR A 40 0.74 5.86 -11.53
C THR A 40 1.20 5.42 -10.15
N VAL A 41 2.51 5.36 -9.94
CA VAL A 41 3.08 5.00 -8.63
C VAL A 41 2.74 6.14 -7.68
N GLN A 42 1.93 5.83 -6.67
CA GLN A 42 1.64 6.78 -5.59
C GLN A 42 2.74 6.72 -4.54
N ASN A 43 3.22 7.89 -4.11
CA ASN A 43 4.30 8.05 -3.16
C ASN A 43 3.80 8.73 -1.87
N PRO A 44 4.39 8.43 -0.70
CA PRO A 44 4.07 9.13 0.53
C PRO A 44 4.35 10.63 0.40
N ILE A 45 3.36 11.46 0.73
CA ILE A 45 3.52 12.91 0.68
C ILE A 45 4.12 13.45 1.98
N VAL A 46 4.73 14.63 1.91
CA VAL A 46 5.16 15.39 3.09
C VAL A 46 4.01 16.28 3.57
N LEU A 47 3.71 16.23 4.87
CA LEU A 47 2.75 17.12 5.52
C LEU A 47 3.45 18.38 6.03
N VAL A 48 2.90 19.55 5.76
CA VAL A 48 3.49 20.85 6.13
C VAL A 48 2.70 21.45 7.28
N GLY A 49 3.39 21.73 8.40
CA GLY A 49 2.78 22.37 9.57
C GLY A 49 1.87 21.46 10.41
N GLY A 50 1.96 20.14 10.24
CA GLY A 50 1.19 19.16 11.01
C GLY A 50 -0.12 18.73 10.34
N TYR A 51 -1.00 18.08 11.12
CA TYR A 51 -2.29 17.60 10.65
C TYR A 51 -3.31 17.59 11.79
N GLU A 52 -4.58 17.64 11.41
CA GLU A 52 -5.72 17.43 12.30
C GLU A 52 -6.58 16.29 11.74
N VAL A 53 -7.13 15.45 12.62
CA VAL A 53 -8.09 14.40 12.24
C VAL A 53 -9.36 14.60 13.05
N GLU A 54 -10.46 14.87 12.35
CA GLU A 54 -11.77 15.08 12.97
C GLU A 54 -12.84 14.36 12.14
N ASN A 55 -13.69 13.56 12.78
CA ASN A 55 -14.79 12.85 12.13
C ASN A 55 -14.39 12.03 10.89
N GLY A 56 -13.20 11.43 10.90
CA GLY A 56 -12.69 10.63 9.78
C GLY A 56 -12.14 11.46 8.62
N VAL A 57 -12.03 12.79 8.75
CA VAL A 57 -11.41 13.67 7.79
C VAL A 57 -10.05 14.13 8.31
N LEU A 58 -9.00 13.90 7.51
CA LEU A 58 -7.67 14.44 7.75
C LEU A 58 -7.53 15.80 7.06
N ARG A 59 -7.12 16.81 7.82
CA ARG A 59 -6.81 18.16 7.34
C ARG A 59 -5.33 18.43 7.50
N SER A 60 -4.67 18.84 6.41
CA SER A 60 -3.25 19.20 6.44
C SER A 60 -2.89 20.09 5.26
N ARG A 61 -1.60 20.33 5.06
CA ARG A 61 -1.04 21.02 3.90
C ARG A 61 0.04 20.15 3.28
N THR A 62 0.21 20.22 1.97
CA THR A 62 1.37 19.62 1.28
C THR A 62 1.85 20.56 0.18
N TYR A 63 3.02 20.27 -0.39
CA TYR A 63 3.57 21.08 -1.47
C TYR A 63 2.71 20.93 -2.73
N ASP A 64 2.26 22.06 -3.30
CA ASP A 64 1.37 22.07 -4.46
C ASP A 64 2.11 22.15 -5.79
N CYS A 65 3.42 22.37 -5.77
CA CYS A 65 4.27 22.35 -6.96
C CYS A 65 3.86 23.30 -8.10
N GLY A 66 3.03 24.32 -7.81
CA GLY A 66 2.46 25.18 -8.86
C GLY A 66 1.33 24.54 -9.68
N ILE A 67 0.83 23.38 -9.26
CA ILE A 67 -0.41 22.76 -9.77
C ILE A 67 -1.51 22.83 -8.70
N ASN A 68 -2.75 22.51 -9.08
CA ASN A 68 -3.83 22.48 -8.10
C ASN A 68 -3.66 21.25 -7.21
N ILE A 69 -3.85 21.43 -5.90
CA ILE A 69 -3.81 20.34 -4.92
C ILE A 69 -4.79 19.21 -5.25
N SER A 70 -5.92 19.54 -5.88
CA SER A 70 -6.95 18.59 -6.31
C SER A 70 -6.45 17.66 -7.42
N ASP A 71 -5.41 18.07 -8.15
CA ASP A 71 -4.82 17.29 -9.25
C ASP A 71 -3.81 16.25 -8.75
N LEU A 72 -3.43 16.27 -7.46
CA LEU A 72 -2.43 15.37 -6.86
C LEU A 72 -2.93 13.96 -6.58
N ASN A 73 -4.22 13.70 -6.80
CA ASN A 73 -4.85 12.39 -6.61
C ASN A 73 -4.49 11.75 -5.24
N LEU A 74 -4.72 12.53 -4.17
CA LEU A 74 -4.37 12.11 -2.82
C LEU A 74 -5.27 10.95 -2.36
N SER A 75 -4.67 9.93 -1.76
CA SER A 75 -5.38 8.80 -1.17
C SER A 75 -4.77 8.40 0.18
N ALA A 76 -5.55 7.67 0.98
CA ALA A 76 -5.10 7.13 2.25
C ALA A 76 -4.98 5.62 2.17
N GLN A 77 -3.90 5.09 2.73
CA GLN A 77 -3.61 3.66 2.76
C GLN A 77 -3.36 3.22 4.20
N LEU A 78 -3.83 2.01 4.52
CA LEU A 78 -3.46 1.34 5.78
C LEU A 78 -2.11 0.67 5.61
N VAL A 79 -1.14 1.03 6.44
CA VAL A 79 0.18 0.39 6.50
C VAL A 79 0.44 -0.14 7.91
N TRP A 80 1.29 -1.16 8.02
CA TRP A 80 1.60 -1.80 9.30
C TRP A 80 3.08 -1.67 9.62
N GLU A 81 3.38 -1.12 10.79
CA GLU A 81 4.73 -1.11 11.34
C GLU A 81 4.77 -2.05 12.55
N GLY A 82 5.24 -3.28 12.32
CA GLY A 82 5.13 -4.36 13.30
C GLY A 82 3.66 -4.71 13.55
N ALA A 83 3.19 -4.48 14.79
CA ALA A 83 1.81 -4.71 15.21
C ALA A 83 0.97 -3.43 15.30
N THR A 84 1.52 -2.28 14.88
CA THR A 84 0.84 -0.98 14.97
C THR A 84 0.33 -0.57 13.58
N PRO A 85 -1.00 -0.36 13.42
CA PRO A 85 -1.55 0.17 12.19
C PRO A 85 -1.27 1.67 12.08
N LYS A 86 -0.96 2.12 10.88
CA LYS A 86 -0.74 3.52 10.54
C LYS A 86 -1.48 3.89 9.27
N VAL A 87 -1.89 5.15 9.18
CA VAL A 87 -2.45 5.72 7.95
C VAL A 87 -1.35 6.45 7.22
N MET A 88 -1.12 6.07 5.96
CA MET A 88 -0.19 6.74 5.08
C MET A 88 -0.97 7.46 3.98
N ILE A 89 -0.74 8.77 3.88
CA ILE A 89 -1.28 9.59 2.81
C ILE A 89 -0.31 9.52 1.65
N VAL A 90 -0.82 9.15 0.49
CA VAL A 90 -0.04 9.06 -0.73
C VAL A 90 -0.66 9.96 -1.80
N GLY A 91 0.15 10.35 -2.77
CA GLY A 91 -0.31 11.10 -3.93
C GLY A 91 0.51 10.68 -5.14
N ASP A 92 0.13 11.20 -6.30
CA ASP A 92 0.91 11.01 -7.52
C ASP A 92 2.35 11.55 -7.34
N ASP A 93 3.29 11.01 -8.12
CA ASP A 93 4.71 11.34 -7.99
C ASP A 93 5.00 12.82 -8.26
N LEU A 94 4.99 13.61 -7.20
CA LEU A 94 5.54 14.95 -7.20
C LEU A 94 7.04 14.82 -7.03
N ILE A 95 7.76 14.75 -8.16
CA ILE A 95 9.21 15.00 -8.20
C ILE A 95 9.47 16.21 -7.31
N MET A 96 10.17 15.99 -6.17
CA MET A 96 10.36 16.97 -5.09
C MET A 96 10.43 18.39 -5.63
N CYS A 97 9.30 19.09 -5.53
CA CYS A 97 9.17 20.38 -6.17
C CYS A 97 10.04 21.37 -5.42
N ARG A 98 10.89 22.10 -6.17
CA ARG A 98 11.78 23.11 -5.60
C ARG A 98 11.05 24.34 -5.06
N SER A 99 9.74 24.43 -5.30
CA SER A 99 8.89 25.49 -4.78
C SER A 99 8.49 25.17 -3.34
N LEU A 100 8.66 26.12 -2.42
CA LEU A 100 8.14 26.03 -1.05
C LEU A 100 6.63 26.33 -0.96
N ALA A 101 5.97 26.56 -2.10
CA ALA A 101 4.52 26.75 -2.17
C ALA A 101 3.78 25.51 -1.66
N ASN A 102 2.82 25.74 -0.78
CA ASN A 102 2.03 24.69 -0.17
C ASN A 102 0.56 25.10 -0.12
N SER A 103 -0.31 24.12 -0.34
CA SER A 103 -1.75 24.28 -0.33
C SER A 103 -2.40 23.37 0.70
N PRO A 104 -3.51 23.80 1.32
CA PRO A 104 -4.28 22.95 2.21
C PRO A 104 -5.00 21.84 1.43
N PHE A 105 -5.20 20.69 2.06
CA PHE A 105 -6.06 19.62 1.57
C PHE A 105 -6.88 19.01 2.70
N GLU A 106 -8.03 18.45 2.33
CA GLU A 106 -8.84 17.60 3.18
C GLU A 106 -8.97 16.23 2.53
N LEU A 107 -8.87 15.17 3.32
CA LEU A 107 -9.01 13.80 2.82
C LEU A 107 -9.86 12.97 3.76
N ASP A 108 -10.92 12.37 3.22
CA ASP A 108 -11.72 11.38 3.95
C ASP A 108 -10.91 10.08 4.10
N ILE A 109 -10.55 9.77 5.34
CA ILE A 109 -9.83 8.54 5.71
C ILE A 109 -10.76 7.50 6.35
N SER A 110 -12.07 7.76 6.44
CA SER A 110 -13.04 6.87 7.08
C SER A 110 -13.04 5.46 6.48
N ALA A 111 -12.83 5.35 5.16
CA ALA A 111 -12.71 4.06 4.48
C ALA A 111 -11.52 3.22 4.99
N VAL A 112 -10.43 3.87 5.39
CA VAL A 112 -9.26 3.22 6.01
C VAL A 112 -9.54 2.91 7.48
N LEU A 113 -10.14 3.85 8.21
CA LEU A 113 -10.48 3.66 9.62
C LEU A 113 -11.44 2.49 9.83
N ASN A 114 -12.42 2.32 8.95
CA ASN A 114 -13.42 1.25 9.02
C ASN A 114 -12.84 -0.16 8.78
N GLN A 115 -11.60 -0.27 8.30
CA GLN A 115 -10.91 -1.55 8.15
C GLN A 115 -10.31 -2.05 9.47
N LEU A 116 -10.18 -1.16 10.45
CA LEU A 116 -9.58 -1.48 11.74
C LEU A 116 -10.65 -1.76 12.79
N PRO A 117 -10.43 -2.73 13.68
CA PRO A 117 -11.28 -2.89 14.84
C PRO A 117 -11.13 -1.70 15.78
N ASN A 118 -12.18 -1.38 16.55
CA ASN A 118 -12.20 -0.20 17.43
C ASN A 118 -11.03 -0.13 18.44
N HIS A 119 -10.49 -1.27 18.86
CA HIS A 119 -9.35 -1.34 19.77
C HIS A 119 -8.00 -1.08 19.10
N ASP A 120 -7.95 -0.92 17.78
CA ASP A 120 -6.72 -0.52 17.09
C ASP A 120 -6.73 0.98 16.76
N LEU A 121 -7.91 1.59 16.67
CA LEU A 121 -8.08 3.01 16.37
C LEU A 121 -7.39 3.93 17.39
N TYR A 122 -7.28 3.53 18.67
CA TYR A 122 -6.59 4.34 19.68
C TYR A 122 -5.06 4.38 19.51
N ARG A 123 -4.50 3.48 18.71
CA ARG A 123 -3.06 3.42 18.40
C ARG A 123 -2.73 3.96 17.02
N LEU A 124 -3.72 4.50 16.32
CA LEU A 124 -3.55 4.90 14.94
C LEU A 124 -2.65 6.13 14.86
N GLU A 125 -1.59 6.00 14.07
CA GLU A 125 -0.66 7.09 13.79
C GLU A 125 -0.67 7.44 12.31
N ILE A 126 -0.37 8.69 11.97
CA ILE A 126 -0.09 9.09 10.59
C ILE A 126 1.38 8.80 10.30
N ALA A 127 1.65 8.02 9.26
CA ALA A 127 3.01 7.60 8.88
C ALA A 127 3.78 8.65 8.07
N ASN A 128 3.12 9.73 7.63
CA ASN A 128 3.74 10.77 6.82
C ASN A 128 4.72 11.64 7.60
N HIS A 129 5.80 12.05 6.95
CA HIS A 129 6.72 13.03 7.50
C HIS A 129 6.03 14.40 7.65
N VAL A 130 6.23 15.03 8.81
CA VAL A 130 5.81 16.41 9.07
C VAL A 130 7.02 17.35 8.93
N ASN A 131 6.91 18.34 8.06
CA ASN A 131 7.88 19.42 7.93
C ASN A 131 7.35 20.70 8.58
N PHE A 132 8.04 21.17 9.62
CA PHE A 132 7.72 22.41 10.33
C PHE A 132 8.49 23.64 9.81
N HIS A 133 9.35 23.49 8.80
CA HIS A 133 10.07 24.61 8.21
C HIS A 133 9.14 25.42 7.31
N ARG A 134 8.99 26.71 7.66
CA ARG A 134 8.23 27.71 6.92
C ARG A 134 9.18 28.78 6.40
#